data_AF-A0A957T9M2-F1
#
_entry.id   AF-A0A957T9M2-F1
#
_cell.length_a   1.000
_cell.length_b   1.000
_cell.length_c   1.000
_cell.angle_alpha   90.00
_cell.angle_beta   90.00
_cell.angle_gamma   90.00
#
_symmetry.space_group_name_H-M   'P 1'
#
loop_
_entity.id
_entity.type
_entity.pdbx_description
1 polymer ?
#
loop_
_entity_poly.entity_id
_entity_poly.type
_entity_poly.pdbx_seq_one_letter_code
_entity_poly.pdbx_strand_id
1 'polypeptide(L)'
;GQEEHLMGRAGLVGDEIGSALLGGRLVRDVMRLCFLMERQYAPYLKWFGTAFARLACAPEFTDTLQRALTSVTWQARQDALVPAYEALARMHNRLGVTNPMPENARWFFGRPFQVIALHGFADALIERIEDPHVRGIAQKRPIGSIDLFSDNTDFLESTNLRSAVRDLYQ
;
A
#
# COMPACT_ATOMS: atom_id res chain seq x y z
N GLY A 1 5.92 0.59 -0.70
CA GLY A 1 7.38 0.63 -0.89
C GLY A 1 7.75 0.90 -2.34
N GLN A 2 7.52 -0.05 -3.26
CA GLN A 2 8.04 0.05 -4.64
C GLN A 2 7.60 1.30 -5.42
N GLU A 3 6.37 1.79 -5.21
CA GLU A 3 5.85 2.94 -5.98
C GLU A 3 5.88 4.28 -5.25
N GLU A 4 6.16 4.27 -3.94
CA GLU A 4 6.02 5.45 -3.08
C GLU A 4 6.84 6.65 -3.59
N HIS A 5 8.09 6.37 -3.96
CA HIS A 5 9.02 7.36 -4.50
C HIS A 5 8.70 7.78 -5.95
N LEU A 6 7.81 7.10 -6.68
CA LEU A 6 7.56 7.39 -8.10
C LEU A 6 6.66 8.61 -8.28
N MET A 7 5.68 8.82 -7.38
CA MET A 7 4.72 9.92 -7.46
C MET A 7 5.43 11.28 -7.49
N GLY A 8 6.37 11.51 -6.55
CA GLY A 8 7.18 12.72 -6.50
C GLY A 8 8.18 12.83 -7.66
N ARG A 9 8.67 11.70 -8.19
CA ARG A 9 9.58 11.70 -9.35
C ARG A 9 8.90 12.13 -10.64
N ALA A 10 7.66 11.69 -10.88
CA ALA A 10 6.87 12.13 -12.02
C ALA A 10 6.61 13.65 -11.93
N GLY A 11 6.17 14.11 -10.75
CA GLY A 11 5.94 15.53 -10.50
C GLY A 11 7.19 16.39 -10.64
N LEU A 12 8.35 15.90 -10.20
CA LEU A 12 9.63 16.62 -10.29
C LEU A 12 10.05 16.94 -11.74
N VAL A 13 9.65 16.11 -12.70
CA VAL A 13 9.90 16.35 -14.14
C VAL A 13 8.75 17.06 -14.84
N GLY A 14 7.76 17.56 -14.08
CA GLY A 14 6.59 18.28 -14.59
C GLY A 14 5.44 17.39 -15.06
N ASP A 15 5.51 16.07 -14.86
CA ASP A 15 4.43 15.14 -15.21
C ASP A 15 3.41 15.01 -14.07
N GLU A 16 2.49 15.98 -14.00
CA GLU A 16 1.43 15.96 -13.00
C GLU A 16 0.39 14.87 -13.23
N ILE A 17 0.16 14.45 -14.48
CA ILE A 17 -0.78 13.36 -14.78
C ILE A 17 -0.22 12.04 -14.25
N GLY A 18 1.04 11.73 -14.57
CA GLY A 18 1.72 10.56 -14.04
C GLY A 18 1.81 10.58 -12.52
N SER A 19 2.07 11.76 -11.92
CA SER A 19 2.05 11.92 -10.47
C SER A 19 0.66 11.65 -9.87
N ALA A 20 -0.41 12.14 -10.49
CA ALA A 20 -1.78 11.90 -10.04
C ALA A 20 -2.18 10.42 -10.16
N LEU A 21 -1.83 9.73 -11.26
CA LEU A 21 -2.07 8.29 -11.45
C LEU A 21 -1.38 7.47 -10.35
N LEU A 22 -0.12 7.77 -10.06
CA LEU A 22 0.63 7.11 -8.99
C LEU A 22 0.06 7.43 -7.61
N GLY A 23 -0.33 8.67 -7.36
CA GLY A 23 -1.00 9.07 -6.12
C GLY A 23 -2.31 8.32 -5.87
N GLY A 24 -3.14 8.15 -6.90
CA GLY A 24 -4.36 7.36 -6.81
C GLY A 24 -4.10 5.88 -6.47
N ARG A 25 -3.04 5.29 -7.04
CA ARG A 25 -2.61 3.92 -6.70
C ARG A 25 -2.11 3.83 -5.25
N LEU A 26 -1.33 4.80 -4.79
CA LEU A 26 -0.85 4.86 -3.41
C LEU A 26 -2.01 5.02 -2.42
N VAL A 27 -3.02 5.84 -2.72
CA VAL A 27 -4.24 5.94 -1.91
C VAL A 27 -4.96 4.59 -1.82
N ARG A 28 -5.13 3.89 -2.94
CA ARG A 28 -5.72 2.55 -2.97
C ARG A 28 -4.93 1.56 -2.10
N ASP A 29 -3.61 1.57 -2.19
CA ASP A 29 -2.74 0.68 -1.42
C ASP A 29 -2.80 0.99 0.08
N VAL A 30 -2.86 2.28 0.47
CA VAL A 30 -3.07 2.68 1.87
C VAL A 30 -4.38 2.10 2.40
N MET A 31 -5.48 2.27 1.65
CA MET A 31 -6.78 1.73 2.05
C MET A 31 -6.76 0.20 2.16
N ARG A 32 -6.11 -0.51 1.21
CA ARG A 32 -5.96 -1.98 1.27
C ARG A 32 -5.18 -2.41 2.51
N LEU A 33 -4.13 -1.68 2.89
CA LEU A 33 -3.39 -1.94 4.12
C LEU A 33 -4.24 -1.69 5.38
N CYS A 34 -5.07 -0.65 5.40
CA CYS A 34 -6.02 -0.44 6.51
C CYS A 34 -6.97 -1.63 6.68
N PHE A 35 -7.57 -2.14 5.59
CA PHE A 35 -8.39 -3.35 5.63
C PHE A 35 -7.61 -4.55 6.21
N LEU A 36 -6.39 -4.78 5.71
CA LEU A 36 -5.54 -5.87 6.16
C LEU A 36 -5.19 -5.76 7.66
N MET A 37 -4.79 -4.58 8.11
CA MET A 37 -4.38 -4.34 9.50
C MET A 37 -5.58 -4.39 10.48
N GLU A 38 -6.79 -4.06 10.03
CA GLU A 38 -8.03 -4.30 10.80
C GLU A 38 -8.59 -5.73 10.64
N ARG A 39 -7.90 -6.59 9.89
CA ARG A 39 -8.30 -7.97 9.60
C ARG A 39 -9.70 -8.05 8.98
N GLN A 40 -10.05 -7.07 8.16
CA GLN A 40 -11.31 -6.99 7.43
C GLN A 40 -11.06 -7.30 5.94
N TYR A 41 -11.95 -8.07 5.33
CA TYR A 41 -11.85 -8.36 3.90
C TYR A 41 -12.16 -7.10 3.07
N ALA A 42 -11.27 -6.73 2.16
CA ALA A 42 -11.50 -5.65 1.21
C ALA A 42 -12.58 -6.09 0.20
N PRO A 43 -13.72 -5.38 0.08
CA PRO A 43 -14.78 -5.80 -0.81
C PRO A 43 -14.49 -5.44 -2.26
N TYR A 44 -15.41 -5.86 -3.14
CA TYR A 44 -15.44 -5.45 -4.54
C TYR A 44 -15.27 -3.93 -4.72
N LEU A 45 -14.50 -3.53 -5.74
CA LEU A 45 -14.02 -2.16 -5.94
C LEU A 45 -15.12 -1.09 -5.92
N LYS A 46 -16.31 -1.40 -6.44
CA LYS A 46 -17.48 -0.49 -6.38
C LYS A 46 -17.80 -0.01 -4.97
N TRP A 47 -17.62 -0.86 -3.97
CA TRP A 47 -17.96 -0.58 -2.57
C TRP A 47 -16.75 -0.22 -1.72
N PHE A 48 -15.57 -0.13 -2.32
CA PHE A 48 -14.31 -0.01 -1.59
C PHE A 48 -14.27 1.21 -0.68
N GLY A 49 -14.65 2.40 -1.19
CA GLY A 49 -14.74 3.61 -0.38
C GLY A 49 -15.81 3.54 0.71
N THR A 50 -17.00 3.03 0.38
CA THR A 50 -18.10 2.88 1.35
C THR A 50 -17.77 1.93 2.49
N ALA A 51 -17.07 0.82 2.19
CA ALA A 51 -16.62 -0.11 3.21
C ALA A 51 -15.43 0.41 4.00
N PHE A 52 -14.50 1.12 3.34
CA PHE A 52 -13.38 1.76 4.01
C PHE A 52 -13.88 2.73 5.08
N ALA A 53 -14.91 3.52 4.77
CA ALA A 53 -15.53 4.45 5.72
C ALA A 53 -16.13 3.78 6.99
N ARG A 54 -16.26 2.45 7.01
CA ARG A 54 -16.73 1.67 8.16
C ARG A 54 -15.60 1.12 9.04
N LEU A 55 -14.35 1.21 8.59
CA LEU A 55 -13.19 0.79 9.37
C LEU A 55 -12.99 1.71 10.58
N ALA A 56 -12.47 1.18 11.68
CA ALA A 56 -12.24 1.95 12.90
C ALA A 56 -11.20 3.06 12.70
N CYS A 57 -10.21 2.83 11.83
CA CYS A 57 -9.16 3.77 11.50
C CYS A 57 -9.58 4.82 10.46
N ALA A 58 -10.70 4.63 9.75
CA ALA A 58 -11.10 5.50 8.65
C ALA A 58 -11.11 7.00 8.99
N PRO A 59 -11.52 7.45 10.20
CA PRO A 59 -11.44 8.86 10.57
C PRO A 59 -10.02 9.45 10.56
N GLU A 60 -8.97 8.64 10.81
CA GLU A 60 -7.56 9.08 10.77
C GLU A 60 -7.06 9.30 9.33
N PHE A 61 -7.67 8.63 8.35
CA PHE A 61 -7.19 8.59 6.96
C PHE A 61 -8.08 9.34 5.95
N THR A 62 -9.37 9.50 6.22
CA THR A 62 -10.34 9.94 5.17
C THR A 62 -9.96 11.28 4.57
N ASP A 63 -9.65 12.28 5.40
CA ASP A 63 -9.31 13.63 4.96
C ASP A 63 -7.98 13.69 4.17
N THR A 64 -6.94 13.00 4.66
CA THR A 64 -5.63 12.96 4.00
C THR A 64 -5.70 12.25 2.65
N LEU A 65 -6.41 11.12 2.58
CA LEU A 65 -6.60 10.39 1.32
C LEU A 65 -7.46 11.17 0.32
N GLN A 66 -8.52 11.83 0.78
CA GLN A 66 -9.34 12.67 -0.09
C GLN A 66 -8.54 13.85 -0.66
N ARG A 67 -7.75 14.54 0.17
CA ARG A 67 -6.86 15.61 -0.30
C ARG A 67 -5.82 15.10 -1.30
N ALA A 68 -5.24 13.92 -1.07
CA ALA A 68 -4.29 13.33 -2.01
C ALA A 68 -4.92 13.09 -3.40
N LEU A 69 -6.16 12.59 -3.43
CA LEU A 69 -6.89 12.34 -4.68
C LEU A 69 -7.26 13.62 -5.44
N THR A 70 -7.55 14.72 -4.74
CA THR A 70 -8.00 15.98 -5.35
C THR A 70 -6.90 17.01 -5.55
N SER A 71 -5.67 16.73 -5.12
CA SER A 71 -4.54 17.64 -5.25
C SER A 71 -4.10 17.81 -6.70
N VAL A 72 -3.93 19.07 -7.12
CA VAL A 72 -3.49 19.45 -8.46
C VAL A 72 -1.98 19.30 -8.63
N THR A 73 -1.19 19.62 -7.61
CA THR A 73 0.27 19.55 -7.65
C THR A 73 0.80 18.35 -6.89
N TRP A 74 1.95 17.82 -7.32
CA TRP A 74 2.60 16.71 -6.64
C TRP A 74 3.04 17.03 -5.22
N GLN A 75 3.38 18.29 -4.92
CA GLN A 75 3.72 18.72 -3.57
C GLN A 75 2.50 18.66 -2.66
N ALA A 76 1.36 19.23 -3.08
CA ALA A 76 0.13 19.17 -2.30
C ALA A 76 -0.33 17.71 -2.08
N ARG A 77 -0.15 16.87 -3.10
CA ARG A 77 -0.42 15.43 -3.04
C ARG A 77 0.50 14.71 -2.05
N GLN A 78 1.79 15.04 -2.05
CA GLN A 78 2.74 14.54 -1.06
C GLN A 78 2.36 14.96 0.36
N ASP A 79 2.09 16.25 0.56
CA ASP A 79 1.75 16.82 1.87
C ASP A 79 0.49 16.15 2.45
N ALA A 80 -0.41 15.70 1.58
CA ALA A 80 -1.57 14.90 1.96
C ALA A 80 -1.23 13.42 2.24
N LEU A 81 -0.35 12.79 1.46
CA LEU A 81 -0.01 11.37 1.59
C LEU A 81 0.93 11.06 2.76
N VAL A 82 1.88 11.95 3.07
CA VAL A 82 2.87 11.75 4.14
C VAL A 82 2.20 11.44 5.48
N PRO A 83 1.23 12.24 5.98
CA PRO A 83 0.52 11.91 7.22
C PRO A 83 -0.19 10.55 7.19
N ALA A 84 -0.71 10.14 6.03
CA ALA A 84 -1.34 8.82 5.87
C ALA A 84 -0.30 7.69 5.98
N TYR A 85 0.91 7.86 5.44
CA TYR A 85 1.97 6.87 5.60
C TYR A 85 2.44 6.74 7.05
N GLU A 86 2.59 7.86 7.74
CA GLU A 86 2.97 7.87 9.16
C GLU A 86 1.87 7.23 10.03
N ALA A 87 0.60 7.47 9.73
CA ALA A 87 -0.53 6.80 10.37
C ALA A 87 -0.52 5.29 10.16
N LEU A 88 -0.23 4.83 8.95
CA LEU A 88 -0.06 3.40 8.67
C LEU A 88 1.11 2.79 9.45
N ALA A 89 2.25 3.48 9.53
CA ALA A 89 3.41 2.99 10.29
C ALA A 89 3.10 2.85 11.79
N ARG A 90 2.41 3.84 12.37
CA ARG A 90 1.88 3.74 13.75
C ARG A 90 0.92 2.57 13.90
N MET A 91 0.02 2.38 12.93
CA MET A 91 -0.95 1.29 12.95
C MET A 91 -0.27 -0.08 12.87
N HIS A 92 0.75 -0.23 12.02
CA HIS A 92 1.61 -1.42 11.97
C HIS A 92 2.27 -1.71 13.32
N ASN A 93 2.88 -0.70 13.94
CA ASN A 93 3.55 -0.86 15.24
C ASN A 93 2.57 -1.28 16.34
N ARG A 94 1.34 -0.74 16.34
CA ARG A 94 0.27 -1.16 17.28
C ARG A 94 -0.11 -2.63 17.16
N LEU A 95 0.09 -3.26 15.99
CA LEU A 95 -0.18 -4.70 15.82
C LEU A 95 0.83 -5.59 16.54
N GLY A 96 2.02 -5.08 16.89
CA GLY A 96 3.05 -5.84 17.58
C GLY A 96 3.58 -7.05 16.79
N VAL A 97 3.44 -7.03 15.46
CA VAL A 97 3.82 -8.16 14.58
C VAL A 97 5.30 -8.15 14.18
N THR A 98 6.01 -7.04 14.41
CA THR A 98 7.46 -6.89 14.23
C THR A 98 8.07 -6.16 15.43
N ASN A 99 9.40 -6.03 15.46
CA ASN A 99 10.02 -4.97 16.27
C ASN A 99 9.50 -3.59 15.80
N PRO A 100 9.52 -2.55 16.67
CA PRO A 100 9.06 -1.22 16.28
C PRO A 100 9.77 -0.70 15.03
N MET A 101 8.99 -0.29 14.04
CA MET A 101 9.45 0.26 12.77
C MET A 101 9.39 1.80 12.81
N PRO A 102 10.17 2.52 11.97
CA PRO A 102 10.11 3.97 11.89
C PRO A 102 8.71 4.48 11.51
N GLU A 103 8.24 5.49 12.23
CA GLU A 103 6.89 6.06 12.05
C GLU A 103 6.87 7.40 11.30
N ASN A 104 8.03 8.02 11.08
CA ASN A 104 8.15 9.32 10.45
C ASN A 104 8.65 9.19 9.02
N ALA A 105 8.05 9.96 8.11
CA ALA A 105 8.54 10.06 6.75
C ALA A 105 9.88 10.79 6.69
N ARG A 106 10.70 10.44 5.70
CA ARG A 106 12.04 10.97 5.48
C ARG A 106 12.29 11.27 4.02
N TRP A 107 13.23 12.17 3.75
CA TRP A 107 13.63 12.51 2.39
C TRP A 107 14.22 11.29 1.66
N PHE A 108 13.81 11.11 0.40
CA PHE A 108 14.30 10.03 -0.44
C PHE A 108 15.68 10.38 -1.03
N PHE A 109 16.77 9.90 -0.41
CA PHE A 109 18.15 10.04 -0.93
C PHE A 109 18.50 11.47 -1.43
N GLY A 110 18.18 12.50 -0.63
CA GLY A 110 18.44 13.90 -0.97
C GLY A 110 17.55 14.49 -2.08
N ARG A 111 16.47 13.80 -2.47
CA ARG A 111 15.46 14.31 -3.39
C ARG A 111 14.39 15.12 -2.65
N PRO A 112 13.71 16.06 -3.32
CA PRO A 112 12.73 16.95 -2.69
C PRO A 112 11.38 16.26 -2.47
N PHE A 113 11.36 14.96 -2.17
CA PHE A 113 10.15 14.23 -1.81
C PHE A 113 10.39 13.22 -0.70
N GLN A 114 9.33 12.94 0.06
CA GLN A 114 9.38 12.12 1.28
C GLN A 114 8.81 10.71 1.06
N VAL A 115 9.35 9.76 1.82
CA VAL A 115 8.90 8.36 1.88
C VAL A 115 8.91 7.88 3.34
N ILE A 116 8.00 6.99 3.72
CA ILE A 116 7.94 6.35 5.04
C ILE A 116 9.02 5.29 5.18
N ALA A 117 9.21 4.47 4.16
CA ALA A 117 10.17 3.39 4.20
C ALA A 117 10.67 3.05 2.80
N LEU A 118 11.97 3.27 2.59
CA LEU A 118 12.69 2.79 1.41
C LEU A 118 12.57 1.26 1.29
N HIS A 119 12.81 0.56 2.39
CA HIS A 119 12.73 -0.90 2.57
C HIS A 119 12.48 -1.22 4.06
N GLY A 120 12.29 -2.50 4.41
CA GLY A 120 12.35 -2.97 5.81
C GLY A 120 11.04 -3.46 6.43
N PHE A 121 9.87 -2.86 6.13
CA PHE A 121 8.61 -3.36 6.70
C PHE A 121 8.29 -4.78 6.21
N ALA A 122 8.42 -5.04 4.91
CA ALA A 122 8.21 -6.36 4.34
C ALA A 122 9.23 -7.37 4.88
N ASP A 123 10.50 -6.98 4.96
CA ASP A 123 11.57 -7.85 5.45
C ASP A 123 11.35 -8.21 6.93
N ALA A 124 11.04 -7.22 7.77
CA ALA A 124 10.73 -7.44 9.18
C ALA A 124 9.50 -8.33 9.39
N LEU A 125 8.49 -8.25 8.51
CA LEU A 125 7.35 -9.16 8.54
C LEU A 125 7.76 -10.59 8.15
N ILE A 126 8.59 -10.75 7.11
CA ILE A 126 9.07 -12.05 6.64
C ILE A 126 9.91 -12.75 7.72
N GLU A 127 10.77 -12.01 8.43
CA GLU A 127 11.58 -12.53 9.54
C GLU A 127 10.74 -13.12 10.69
N ARG A 128 9.50 -12.64 10.86
CA ARG A 128 8.58 -13.07 11.92
C ARG A 128 7.72 -14.27 11.53
N ILE A 129 7.80 -14.74 10.28
CA ILE A 129 7.08 -15.94 9.83
C ILE A 129 7.76 -17.17 10.43
N GLU A 130 7.07 -17.90 11.30
CA GLU A 130 7.58 -19.09 11.99
C GLU A 130 7.24 -20.40 11.25
N ASP A 131 6.09 -20.45 10.58
CA ASP A 131 5.64 -21.63 9.84
C ASP A 131 6.59 -21.95 8.66
N PRO A 132 7.18 -23.16 8.60
CA PRO A 132 8.15 -23.51 7.56
C PRO A 132 7.59 -23.47 6.13
N HIS A 133 6.31 -23.81 5.95
CA HIS A 133 5.66 -23.79 4.64
C HIS A 133 5.44 -22.36 4.17
N VAL A 134 4.91 -21.50 5.05
CA VAL A 134 4.70 -20.08 4.75
C VAL A 134 6.04 -19.38 4.53
N ARG A 135 7.08 -19.70 5.32
CA ARG A 135 8.43 -19.18 5.13
C ARG A 135 9.00 -19.59 3.76
N GLY A 136 8.77 -20.82 3.32
CA GLY A 136 9.17 -21.29 2.00
C GLY A 136 8.50 -20.52 0.86
N ILE A 137 7.25 -20.07 1.02
CA ILE A 137 6.57 -19.18 0.06
C ILE A 137 7.20 -17.78 0.07
N ALA A 138 7.40 -17.21 1.27
CA ALA A 138 7.92 -15.86 1.45
C ALA A 138 9.35 -15.67 0.90
N GLN A 139 10.17 -16.71 0.91
CA GLN A 139 11.57 -16.68 0.45
C GLN A 139 11.75 -16.59 -1.08
N LYS A 140 10.70 -16.84 -1.87
CA LYS A 140 10.82 -16.83 -3.35
C LYS A 140 10.84 -15.40 -3.89
N ARG A 141 9.66 -14.83 -4.11
CA ARG A 141 9.44 -13.43 -4.46
C ARG A 141 8.10 -13.00 -3.87
N PRO A 142 8.06 -11.93 -3.05
CA PRO A 142 6.80 -11.43 -2.49
C PRO A 142 6.03 -10.64 -3.55
N ILE A 143 5.41 -11.34 -4.50
CA ILE A 143 4.58 -10.75 -5.57
C ILE A 143 3.19 -10.31 -5.09
N GLY A 144 2.83 -10.62 -3.84
CA GLY A 144 1.54 -10.29 -3.23
C GLY A 144 0.42 -11.26 -3.60
N SER A 145 -0.84 -10.87 -3.38
CA SER A 145 -2.01 -11.66 -3.77
C SER A 145 -2.42 -11.39 -5.23
N ILE A 146 -3.29 -12.23 -5.78
CA ILE A 146 -3.84 -12.05 -7.14
C ILE A 146 -4.51 -10.68 -7.33
N ASP A 147 -5.19 -10.17 -6.30
CA ASP A 147 -5.83 -8.85 -6.30
C ASP A 147 -4.82 -7.69 -6.26
N LEU A 148 -3.54 -7.96 -5.95
CA LEU A 148 -2.49 -6.96 -5.99
C LEU A 148 -2.00 -6.69 -7.42
N PHE A 149 -1.91 -7.74 -8.26
CA PHE A 149 -1.35 -7.63 -9.61
C PHE A 149 -2.38 -7.72 -10.74
N SER A 150 -3.66 -7.97 -10.45
CA SER A 150 -4.74 -7.92 -11.43
C SER A 150 -6.04 -7.41 -10.83
N ASP A 151 -6.70 -6.48 -11.52
CA ASP A 151 -8.06 -6.02 -11.20
C ASP A 151 -9.09 -6.55 -12.24
N ASN A 152 -8.69 -7.50 -13.10
CA ASN A 152 -9.57 -8.04 -14.15
C ASN A 152 -10.59 -9.02 -13.54
N THR A 153 -11.88 -8.66 -13.55
CA THR A 153 -12.96 -9.47 -12.97
C THR A 153 -13.05 -10.87 -13.60
N ASP A 154 -12.99 -10.97 -14.92
CA ASP A 154 -13.09 -12.27 -15.62
C ASP A 154 -11.96 -13.21 -15.18
N PHE A 155 -10.78 -12.65 -14.91
CA PHE A 155 -9.64 -13.39 -14.38
C PHE A 155 -9.82 -13.77 -12.90
N LEU A 156 -10.24 -12.84 -12.04
CA LEU A 156 -10.39 -13.07 -10.60
C LEU A 156 -11.54 -14.03 -10.26
N GLU A 157 -12.61 -14.03 -11.04
CA GLU A 157 -13.77 -14.91 -10.85
C GLU A 157 -13.60 -16.28 -11.52
N SER A 158 -12.64 -16.43 -12.45
CA SER A 158 -12.42 -17.70 -13.16
C SER A 158 -11.70 -18.73 -12.29
N THR A 159 -12.45 -19.69 -11.78
CA THR A 159 -11.92 -20.84 -11.03
C THR A 159 -10.94 -21.69 -11.85
N ASN A 160 -11.16 -21.78 -13.17
CA ASN A 160 -10.33 -22.55 -14.09
C ASN A 160 -8.91 -21.98 -14.23
N LEU A 161 -8.77 -20.65 -14.18
CA LEU A 161 -7.47 -19.98 -14.31
C LEU A 161 -6.63 -20.03 -13.02
N ARG A 162 -7.23 -20.36 -11.87
CA ARG A 162 -6.52 -20.41 -10.57
C ARG A 162 -5.31 -21.34 -10.57
N SER A 163 -5.41 -22.47 -11.29
CA SER A 163 -4.31 -23.44 -11.38
C SER A 163 -3.06 -22.85 -12.05
N ALA A 164 -3.23 -22.05 -13.11
CA ALA A 164 -2.13 -21.38 -13.79
C ALA A 164 -1.48 -20.28 -12.93
N VAL A 165 -2.26 -19.61 -12.08
CA VAL A 165 -1.74 -18.57 -11.17
C VAL A 165 -0.97 -19.17 -10.00
N ARG A 166 -1.34 -20.38 -9.57
CA ARG A 166 -0.67 -21.08 -8.47
C ARG A 166 0.84 -21.25 -8.72
N ASP A 167 1.24 -21.43 -9.97
CA ASP A 167 2.64 -21.61 -10.36
C ASP A 167 3.50 -20.37 -10.07
N LEU A 168 2.89 -19.18 -9.91
CA LEU A 168 3.59 -17.97 -9.47
C LEU A 168 4.05 -18.04 -8.00
N TYR A 169 3.51 -18.97 -7.21
CA TYR A 169 3.81 -19.16 -5.78
C TYR A 169 4.54 -20.49 -5.50
N GLN A 170 4.65 -21.37 -6.50
CA GLN A 170 5.40 -22.64 -6.44
C GLN A 170 6.88 -22.46 -6.74
#